data_AF-A0A1M3TTB8-F1
#
_entry.id   AF-A0A1M3TTB8-F1
#
_cell.length_a   1.000
_cell.length_b   1.000
_cell.length_c   1.000
_cell.angle_alpha   90.00
_cell.angle_beta   90.00
_cell.angle_gamma   90.00
#
_symmetry.space_group_name_H-M   'P 1'
#
loop_
_entity.id
_entity.type
_entity.pdbx_description
1 polymer ?
#
loop_
_entity_poly.entity_id
_entity_poly.type
_entity_poly.pdbx_seq_one_letter_code
_entity_poly.pdbx_strand_id
1 'polypeptide(L)'
;MALDQCLWEPFTRCQLPSNGSLVPLRNSLIRIAEDWELLGLSGSSPFQFNEEELKRHDEQAQFYEYSLSLWDLVKEQLGTDSSGWIHSEDWDSVNKRNKYLYNMFIDTMSEEISAEEAAKRWPFLPKDA
;
A
#
# COMPACT_ATOMS: atom_id res chain seq x y z
N MET A 1 -3.63 17.20 27.42
CA MET A 1 -3.41 15.75 27.21
C MET A 1 -3.77 15.45 25.77
N ALA A 2 -2.84 14.91 24.99
CA ALA A 2 -3.15 14.40 23.66
C ALA A 2 -3.77 13.01 23.80
N LEU A 3 -4.74 12.68 22.95
CA LEU A 3 -5.27 11.33 22.84
C LEU A 3 -4.19 10.41 22.24
N ASP A 4 -4.01 9.23 22.82
CA ASP A 4 -3.02 8.25 22.32
C ASP A 4 -3.26 7.92 20.85
N GLN A 5 -2.19 7.84 20.06
CA GLN A 5 -2.26 7.50 18.63
C GLN A 5 -2.98 6.19 18.38
N CYS A 6 -2.75 5.17 19.21
CA CYS A 6 -3.39 3.86 19.06
C CYS A 6 -4.92 3.99 19.10
N LEU A 7 -5.49 4.97 19.82
CA LEU A 7 -6.94 5.13 19.94
C LEU A 7 -7.61 5.81 18.74
N TRP A 8 -6.92 6.74 18.06
CA TRP A 8 -7.53 7.48 16.93
C TRP A 8 -7.05 7.00 15.55
N GLU A 9 -5.88 6.36 15.47
CA GLU A 9 -5.29 5.96 14.19
C GLU A 9 -6.22 5.06 13.34
N PRO A 10 -6.93 4.05 13.87
CA PRO A 10 -7.78 3.20 13.03
C PRO A 10 -8.85 4.01 12.29
N PHE A 11 -9.43 5.03 12.92
CA PHE A 11 -10.43 5.89 12.27
C PHE A 11 -9.85 6.66 11.09
N THR A 12 -8.57 7.02 11.14
CA THR A 12 -7.87 7.66 10.01
C THR A 12 -7.48 6.65 8.93
N ARG A 13 -7.11 5.42 9.32
CA ARG A 13 -6.71 4.35 8.38
C ARG A 13 -7.90 3.62 7.74
N CYS A 14 -9.11 3.80 8.26
CA CYS A 14 -10.36 3.38 7.61
C CYS A 14 -10.57 4.09 6.27
N GLN A 15 -10.02 5.30 6.10
CA GLN A 15 -9.90 5.90 4.78
C GLN A 15 -8.77 5.16 4.06
N LEU A 16 -9.15 4.17 3.26
CA LEU A 16 -8.19 3.32 2.55
C LEU A 16 -7.22 4.17 1.72
N PRO A 17 -5.94 3.77 1.65
CA PRO A 17 -4.98 4.40 0.75
C PRO A 17 -5.46 4.28 -0.72
N SER A 18 -4.88 5.09 -1.62
CA SER A 18 -5.20 5.06 -3.05
C SER A 18 -5.01 3.68 -3.70
N ASN A 19 -4.16 2.83 -3.11
CA ASN A 19 -3.95 1.44 -3.55
C ASN A 19 -4.92 0.42 -2.90
N GLY A 20 -5.86 0.86 -2.08
CA GLY A 20 -6.88 0.02 -1.44
C GLY A 20 -6.36 -0.93 -0.34
N SER A 21 -5.07 -0.84 0.01
CA SER A 21 -4.45 -1.74 0.99
C SER A 21 -5.06 -1.59 2.39
N LEU A 22 -5.36 -2.73 3.02
CA LEU A 22 -5.80 -2.80 4.41
C LEU A 22 -4.66 -2.85 5.43
N VAL A 23 -3.40 -2.93 4.95
CA VAL A 23 -2.22 -3.06 5.83
C VAL A 23 -2.17 -1.95 6.89
N PRO A 24 -2.35 -0.65 6.57
CA PRO A 24 -2.29 0.40 7.58
C PRO A 24 -3.39 0.28 8.64
N LEU A 25 -4.60 -0.10 8.23
CA LEU A 25 -5.70 -0.34 9.16
C LEU A 25 -5.40 -1.51 10.07
N ARG A 26 -4.96 -2.65 9.51
CA ARG A 26 -4.64 -3.84 10.29
C ARG A 26 -3.46 -3.62 11.25
N ASN A 27 -2.43 -2.86 10.84
CA ASN A 27 -1.36 -2.39 11.72
C ASN A 27 -1.92 -1.66 12.95
N SER A 28 -2.86 -0.73 12.74
CA SER A 28 -3.46 0.03 13.84
C SER A 28 -4.29 -0.85 14.79
N LEU A 29 -5.00 -1.85 14.26
CA LEU A 29 -5.79 -2.79 15.07
C LEU A 29 -4.92 -3.77 15.86
N ILE A 30 -3.80 -4.23 15.29
CA ILE A 30 -2.80 -5.06 15.98
C ILE A 30 -2.23 -4.28 17.17
N ARG A 31 -1.81 -3.03 16.96
CA ARG A 31 -1.30 -2.17 18.05
C ARG A 31 -2.32 -1.95 19.16
N ILE A 32 -3.60 -1.74 18.84
CA ILE A 32 -4.66 -1.68 19.85
C ILE A 32 -4.75 -2.98 20.65
N ALA A 33 -4.66 -4.13 19.99
CA ALA A 33 -4.77 -5.42 20.65
C ALA A 33 -3.58 -5.68 21.58
N GLU A 34 -2.37 -5.33 21.16
CA GLU A 34 -1.12 -5.47 21.92
C GLU A 34 -1.06 -4.51 23.12
N ASP A 35 -1.47 -3.25 22.91
CA ASP A 35 -1.40 -2.20 23.94
C ASP A 35 -2.69 -2.12 24.80
N TRP A 36 -3.63 -3.05 24.67
CA TRP A 36 -4.98 -2.94 25.26
C TRP A 36 -4.97 -2.62 26.78
N GLU A 37 -4.13 -3.33 27.53
CA GLU A 37 -3.96 -3.10 28.97
C GLU A 37 -3.25 -1.77 29.28
N LEU A 38 -2.26 -1.40 28.47
CA LEU A 38 -1.51 -0.14 28.59
C LEU A 38 -2.39 1.09 28.30
N LEU A 39 -3.37 0.93 27.41
CA LEU A 39 -4.39 1.92 27.09
C LEU A 39 -5.45 2.08 28.20
N GLY A 40 -5.41 1.24 29.25
CA GLY A 40 -6.35 1.28 30.36
C GLY A 40 -7.77 0.84 29.97
N LEU A 41 -7.91 0.07 28.89
CA LEU A 41 -9.19 -0.39 28.39
C LEU A 41 -9.69 -1.60 29.20
N SER A 42 -10.99 -1.62 29.47
CA SER A 42 -11.61 -2.66 30.29
C SER A 42 -11.85 -3.95 29.50
N GLY A 43 -11.74 -5.08 30.19
CA GLY A 43 -11.94 -6.40 29.59
C GLY A 43 -10.78 -6.81 28.68
N SER A 44 -11.04 -7.80 27.82
CA SER A 44 -10.08 -8.25 26.81
C SER A 44 -10.30 -7.53 25.49
N SER A 45 -9.23 -7.36 24.70
CA SER A 45 -9.33 -6.82 23.34
C SER A 45 -10.33 -7.64 22.50
N PRO A 46 -11.24 -6.98 21.75
CA PRO A 46 -12.12 -7.65 20.80
C PRO A 46 -11.37 -8.15 19.56
N PHE A 47 -10.15 -7.66 19.34
CA PHE A 47 -9.26 -8.12 18.28
C PHE A 47 -8.28 -9.12 18.86
N GLN A 48 -8.25 -10.32 18.27
CA GLN A 48 -7.33 -11.38 18.62
C GLN A 48 -6.68 -11.86 17.33
N PHE A 49 -5.36 -11.92 17.33
CA PHE A 49 -4.57 -12.40 16.20
C PHE A 49 -3.73 -13.57 16.67
N ASN A 50 -3.72 -14.66 15.92
CA ASN A 50 -2.79 -15.76 16.16
C ASN A 50 -1.43 -15.49 15.50
N GLU A 51 -0.43 -16.31 15.84
CA GLU A 51 0.94 -16.16 15.37
C GLU A 51 1.02 -16.27 13.83
N GLU A 52 0.23 -17.17 13.22
CA GLU A 52 0.17 -17.34 11.78
C GLU A 52 -0.41 -16.10 11.07
N GLU A 53 -1.44 -15.49 11.66
CA GLU A 53 -2.09 -14.28 11.15
C GLU A 53 -1.20 -13.05 11.22
N LEU A 54 -0.39 -12.94 12.28
CA LEU A 54 0.60 -11.89 12.47
C LEU A 54 1.75 -12.06 11.47
N LYS A 55 2.32 -13.27 11.36
CA LYS A 55 3.38 -13.56 10.40
C LYS A 55 2.96 -13.26 8.96
N ARG A 56 1.77 -13.70 8.57
CA ARG A 56 1.21 -13.39 7.24
C ARG A 56 1.02 -11.89 7.04
N HIS A 57 0.62 -11.17 8.10
CA HIS A 57 0.45 -9.73 8.03
C HIS A 57 1.79 -9.00 7.87
N ASP A 58 2.85 -9.46 8.54
CA ASP A 58 4.19 -8.87 8.39
C ASP A 58 4.73 -9.00 6.96
N GLU A 59 4.51 -10.16 6.32
CA GLU A 59 4.83 -10.36 4.89
C GLU A 59 4.03 -9.39 4.00
N GLN A 60 2.74 -9.21 4.28
CA GLN A 60 1.90 -8.24 3.58
C GLN A 60 2.34 -6.79 3.82
N ALA A 61 2.82 -6.47 5.02
CA ALA A 61 3.29 -5.15 5.38
C ALA A 61 4.58 -4.79 4.65
N GLN A 62 5.54 -5.70 4.59
CA GLN A 62 6.77 -5.51 3.80
C GLN A 62 6.44 -5.26 2.32
N PHE A 63 5.54 -6.05 1.77
CA PHE A 63 5.11 -5.91 0.39
C PHE A 63 4.40 -4.56 0.12
N TYR A 64 3.59 -4.11 1.07
CA TYR A 64 2.95 -2.81 1.00
C TYR A 64 3.97 -1.66 0.96
N GLU A 65 5.01 -1.69 1.80
CA GLU A 65 6.08 -0.68 1.80
C GLU A 65 6.86 -0.65 0.48
N TYR A 66 7.18 -1.82 -0.09
CA TYR A 66 7.79 -1.89 -1.43
C TYR A 66 6.89 -1.30 -2.50
N SER A 67 5.58 -1.57 -2.41
CA SER A 67 4.60 -1.02 -3.35
C SER A 67 4.51 0.51 -3.23
N LEU A 68 4.52 1.06 -2.02
CA LEU A 68 4.54 2.52 -1.82
C LEU A 68 5.80 3.15 -2.45
N SER A 69 6.96 2.55 -2.21
CA SER A 69 8.24 3.03 -2.77
C SER A 69 8.23 3.01 -4.29
N LEU A 70 7.70 1.94 -4.90
CA LEU A 70 7.52 1.84 -6.35
C LEU A 70 6.57 2.94 -6.86
N TRP A 71 5.45 3.15 -6.18
CA TRP A 71 4.46 4.16 -6.57
C TRP A 71 5.04 5.56 -6.51
N ASP A 72 5.81 5.90 -5.48
CA ASP A 72 6.47 7.20 -5.35
C ASP A 72 7.47 7.42 -6.49
N LEU A 73 8.29 6.42 -6.80
CA LEU A 73 9.21 6.47 -7.93
C LEU A 73 8.50 6.69 -9.26
N VAL A 74 7.42 5.93 -9.53
CA VAL A 74 6.68 6.03 -10.80
C VAL A 74 6.00 7.39 -10.91
N LYS A 75 5.38 7.89 -9.84
CA LYS A 75 4.77 9.23 -9.81
C LYS A 75 5.79 10.32 -10.14
N GLU A 76 6.97 10.26 -9.52
CA GLU A 76 8.06 11.20 -9.80
C GLU A 76 8.50 11.13 -11.27
N GLN A 77 8.69 9.91 -11.80
CA GLN A 77 9.13 9.73 -13.20
C GLN A 77 8.09 10.17 -14.23
N LEU A 78 6.80 10.06 -13.90
CA LEU A 78 5.69 10.45 -14.78
C LEU A 78 5.23 11.90 -14.55
N GLY A 79 5.70 12.57 -13.50
CA GLY A 79 5.29 13.92 -13.16
C GLY A 79 3.82 14.02 -12.72
N THR A 80 3.31 13.00 -12.03
CA THR A 80 1.92 12.93 -11.56
C THR A 80 1.83 12.75 -10.05
N ASP A 81 0.67 13.05 -9.47
CA ASP A 81 0.33 12.70 -8.10
C ASP A 81 -0.36 11.32 -8.00
N SER A 82 -0.93 10.99 -6.83
CA SER A 82 -1.65 9.74 -6.58
C SER A 82 -2.91 9.52 -7.42
N SER A 83 -3.44 10.57 -8.07
CA SER A 83 -4.58 10.45 -8.97
C SER A 83 -4.20 9.92 -10.35
N GLY A 84 -2.91 9.97 -10.71
CA GLY A 84 -2.45 9.66 -12.07
C GLY A 84 -2.85 10.71 -13.10
N TRP A 85 -3.38 11.86 -12.68
CA TRP A 85 -3.86 12.89 -13.57
C TRP A 85 -2.71 13.64 -14.25
N ILE A 86 -2.83 13.80 -15.56
CA ILE A 86 -1.91 14.56 -16.41
C ILE A 86 -2.69 15.41 -17.40
N HIS A 87 -2.06 16.48 -17.88
CA HIS A 87 -2.63 17.30 -18.95
C HIS A 87 -2.78 16.49 -20.24
N SER A 88 -3.88 16.72 -20.98
CA SER A 88 -4.17 15.98 -22.22
C SER A 88 -3.10 16.16 -23.29
N GLU A 89 -2.40 17.30 -23.28
CA GLU A 89 -1.30 17.61 -24.22
C GLU A 89 -0.08 16.71 -23.99
N ASP A 90 0.15 16.28 -22.74
CA ASP A 90 1.29 15.43 -22.35
C ASP A 90 0.95 13.93 -22.40
N TRP A 91 -0.33 13.58 -22.58
CA TRP A 91 -0.85 12.20 -22.46
C TRP A 91 -0.05 11.18 -23.24
N ASP A 92 0.20 11.43 -24.53
CA ASP A 92 0.88 10.47 -25.40
C ASP A 92 2.33 10.23 -24.96
N SER A 93 3.03 11.29 -24.55
CA SER A 93 4.42 11.22 -24.07
C SER A 93 4.50 10.47 -22.74
N VAL A 94 3.65 10.84 -21.77
CA VAL A 94 3.66 10.23 -20.44
C VAL A 94 3.18 8.78 -20.50
N ASN A 95 2.14 8.46 -21.27
CA ASN A 95 1.68 7.07 -21.44
C ASN A 95 2.76 6.19 -22.09
N LYS A 96 3.51 6.72 -23.06
CA LYS A 96 4.66 6.01 -23.65
C LYS A 96 5.75 5.74 -22.63
N ARG A 97 6.08 6.73 -21.78
CA ARG A 97 7.04 6.56 -20.67
C ARG A 97 6.55 5.57 -19.64
N ASN A 98 5.26 5.63 -19.27
CA ASN A 98 4.63 4.68 -18.35
C ASN A 98 4.73 3.25 -18.88
N LYS A 99 4.42 3.02 -20.17
CA LYS A 99 4.56 1.71 -20.80
C LYS A 99 6.00 1.20 -20.79
N TYR A 100 6.98 2.07 -21.02
CA TYR A 100 8.39 1.70 -20.93
C TYR A 100 8.78 1.26 -19.51
N LEU A 101 8.42 2.05 -18.49
CA LEU A 101 8.71 1.73 -17.09
C LEU A 101 7.99 0.45 -16.63
N TYR A 102 6.73 0.28 -17.05
CA TYR A 102 5.95 -0.93 -16.79
C TYR A 102 6.65 -2.17 -17.36
N ASN A 103 7.03 -2.16 -18.64
CA ASN A 103 7.70 -3.29 -19.26
C ASN A 103 9.03 -3.61 -18.59
N MET A 104 9.82 -2.59 -18.24
CA MET A 104 11.07 -2.75 -17.49
C MET A 104 10.81 -3.39 -16.13
N PHE A 105 9.76 -3.00 -15.42
CA PHE A 105 9.37 -3.59 -14.14
C PHE A 105 8.93 -5.05 -14.30
N ILE A 106 8.07 -5.37 -15.26
CA ILE A 106 7.63 -6.75 -15.53
C ILE A 106 8.84 -7.65 -15.84
N ASP A 107 9.76 -7.17 -16.69
CA ASP A 107 10.98 -7.90 -17.04
C ASP A 107 11.88 -8.14 -15.81
N THR A 108 12.09 -7.10 -15.00
CA THR A 108 12.87 -7.18 -13.75
C THR A 108 12.27 -8.17 -12.76
N MET A 109 10.94 -8.20 -12.65
CA MET A 109 10.22 -9.08 -11.71
C MET A 109 10.01 -10.50 -12.24
N SER A 110 10.33 -10.77 -13.51
CA SER A 110 10.01 -12.05 -14.18
C SER A 110 10.72 -13.26 -13.56
N GLU A 111 11.85 -13.05 -12.88
CA GLU A 111 12.58 -14.09 -12.16
C GLU A 111 11.97 -14.42 -10.78
N GLU A 112 11.17 -13.50 -10.22
CA GLU A 112 10.60 -13.63 -8.87
C GLU A 112 9.13 -14.03 -8.87
N ILE A 113 8.34 -13.49 -9.81
CA ILE A 113 6.87 -13.62 -9.84
C ILE A 113 6.34 -13.68 -11.28
N SER A 114 5.10 -14.13 -11.45
CA SER A 114 4.47 -14.08 -12.77
C SER A 114 4.22 -12.63 -13.21
N ALA A 115 4.16 -12.42 -14.52
CA ALA A 115 3.81 -11.13 -15.10
C ALA A 115 2.43 -10.62 -14.62
N GLU A 116 1.48 -11.51 -14.35
CA GLU A 116 0.16 -11.13 -13.82
C GLU A 116 0.25 -10.59 -12.39
N GLU A 117 1.06 -11.22 -11.55
CA GLU A 117 1.29 -10.77 -10.17
C GLU A 117 2.11 -9.49 -10.11
N ALA A 118 3.05 -9.32 -11.04
CA ALA A 118 3.78 -8.06 -11.22
C ALA A 118 2.83 -6.95 -11.69
N ALA A 119 1.96 -7.22 -12.67
CA ALA A 119 1.01 -6.23 -13.19
C ALA A 119 0.08 -5.67 -12.09
N LYS A 120 -0.36 -6.51 -11.16
CA LYS A 120 -1.18 -6.10 -9.99
C LYS A 120 -0.47 -5.12 -9.05
N ARG A 121 0.86 -5.01 -9.14
CA ARG A 121 1.69 -4.13 -8.31
C ARG A 121 1.91 -2.76 -8.93
N TRP A 122 1.65 -2.66 -10.24
CA TRP A 122 1.90 -1.44 -10.98
C TRP A 122 0.83 -0.37 -10.68
N PRO A 123 1.21 0.88 -10.39
CA PRO A 123 0.26 1.94 -10.02
C PRO A 123 -0.68 2.37 -11.14
N PHE A 124 -0.17 2.48 -12.37
CA PHE A 124 -0.90 3.08 -13.49
C PHE A 124 -0.83 2.15 -14.69
N LEU A 125 -1.79 1.23 -14.83
CA LEU A 125 -1.80 0.29 -15.95
C LEU A 125 -1.79 1.03 -17.30
N PRO A 126 -0.78 0.77 -18.17
CA PRO A 126 -0.78 1.34 -19.51
C PRO A 126 -2.02 0.91 -20.30
N LYS A 127 -2.48 1.77 -21.22
CA LYS A 127 -3.70 1.53 -22.02
C LYS A 127 -3.68 0.22 -22.84
N ASP A 128 -2.50 -0.27 -23.21
CA ASP A 128 -2.30 -1.48 -24.03
C ASP A 128 -1.39 -2.50 -23.30
N ALA A 129 -1.57 -2.65 -21.99
CA ALA A 129 -0.83 -3.58 -21.13
C ALA A 129 -1.32 -5.02 -21.23
#